data_AF-A0A0Q6GS44-F1
#
_entry.id   AF-A0A0Q6GS44-F1
#
_cell.length_a   1.000
_cell.length_b   1.000
_cell.length_c   1.000
_cell.angle_alpha   90.00
_cell.angle_beta   90.00
_cell.angle_gamma   90.00
#
_symmetry.space_group_name_H-M   'P 1'
#
loop_
_entity.id
_entity.type
_entity.pdbx_description
1 polymer ?
#
loop_
_entity_poly.entity_id
_entity_poly.type
_entity_poly.pdbx_seq_one_letter_code
_entity_poly.pdbx_strand_id
1 'polypeptide(L)' 'MAISSELIGSDLVNMLRRVLVTECARREISPDNLTGQDLALVLSHAFNSGMTEENELVVLLRNLSD' A
#
# COMPACT_ATOMS: atom_id res chain seq x y z
N MET A 1 10.95 -7.85 -26.28
CA MET A 1 10.31 -6.64 -25.72
C MET A 1 10.71 -6.57 -24.27
N ALA A 2 11.54 -5.61 -23.88
CA ALA A 2 11.84 -5.36 -22.47
C ALA A 2 10.62 -4.63 -21.90
N ILE A 3 9.87 -5.27 -21.02
CA ILE A 3 8.89 -4.56 -20.19
C ILE A 3 9.75 -3.69 -19.28
N SER A 4 9.85 -2.40 -19.63
CA SER A 4 10.77 -1.47 -18.99
C SER A 4 10.54 -1.48 -17.48
N SER A 5 11.60 -1.67 -16.71
CA SER A 5 11.61 -1.64 -15.23
C SER A 5 10.84 -0.43 -14.65
N GLU A 6 10.81 0.68 -15.39
CA GLU A 6 10.04 1.89 -15.07
C GLU A 6 8.52 1.69 -15.10
N LEU A 7 8.00 0.88 -16.03
CA LEU A 7 6.57 0.54 -16.11
C LEU A 7 6.17 -0.30 -14.90
N ILE A 8 7.01 -1.29 -14.55
CA ILE A 8 6.81 -2.17 -13.39
C ILE A 8 6.83 -1.33 -12.10
N GLY A 9 7.80 -0.42 -11.95
CA GLY A 9 7.84 0.49 -10.81
C GLY A 9 6.57 1.37 -10.69
N SER A 10 6.03 1.84 -11.82
CA SER A 10 4.82 2.66 -11.83
C SER A 10 3.56 1.88 -11.44
N ASP A 11 3.42 0.63 -11.91
CA ASP A 11 2.28 -0.23 -11.60
C ASP A 11 2.29 -0.65 -10.12
N LEU A 12 3.47 -0.95 -9.58
CA LEU A 12 3.65 -1.27 -8.17
C LEU A 12 3.32 -0.08 -7.26
N VAL A 13 3.80 1.12 -7.60
CA VAL A 13 3.47 2.35 -6.86
C VAL A 13 1.97 2.66 -6.94
N ASN A 14 1.33 2.45 -8.09
CA ASN A 14 -0.10 2.63 -8.25
C ASN A 14 -0.91 1.63 -7.41
N MET A 15 -0.47 0.37 -7.33
CA MET A 15 -1.07 -0.64 -6.48
C MET A 15 -0.96 -0.26 -5.00
N LEU A 16 0.24 0.08 -4.52
CA LEU A 16 0.44 0.52 -3.13
C LEU A 16 -0.42 1.74 -2.77
N ARG A 17 -0.47 2.74 -3.67
CA ARG A 17 -1.30 3.92 -3.49
C ARG A 17 -2.79 3.57 -3.41
N ARG A 18 -3.27 2.67 -4.28
CA ARG A 18 -4.66 2.23 -4.30
C ARG A 18 -5.03 1.52 -3.00
N VAL A 19 -4.17 0.63 -2.50
CA VAL A 19 -4.39 -0.06 -1.22
C VAL A 19 -4.47 0.95 -0.07
N LEU A 20 -3.51 1.87 0.02
CA LEU A 20 -3.49 2.91 1.05
C LEU A 20 -4.75 3.78 1.02
N VAL A 21 -5.09 4.35 -0.13
CA VAL A 21 -6.26 5.24 -0.26
C VAL A 21 -7.55 4.51 0.07
N THR A 22 -7.68 3.26 -0.36
CA THR A 22 -8.88 2.44 -0.08
C THR A 22 -9.03 2.19 1.42
N GLU A 23 -7.95 1.85 2.11
CA GLU A 23 -7.99 1.58 3.53
C GLU A 23 -8.18 2.87 4.35
N CYS A 24 -7.52 3.97 3.97
CA CYS A 24 -7.74 5.28 4.60
C CYS A 24 -9.20 5.73 4.46
N ALA A 25 -9.79 5.59 3.27
CA ALA A 25 -11.20 5.90 3.04
C ALA A 25 -12.13 5.02 3.90
N ARG A 26 -11.82 3.73 4.04
CA ARG A 26 -12.58 2.80 4.89
C ARG A 26 -12.55 3.20 6.37
N ARG A 27 -11.42 3.76 6.84
CA ARG A 27 -11.23 4.23 8.21
C ARG A 27 -11.66 5.67 8.44
N GLU A 28 -12.19 6.35 7.41
CA GLU A 28 -12.54 7.78 7.45
C GLU A 28 -11.36 8.69 7.84
N ILE A 29 -10.14 8.32 7.43
CA ILE A 29 -8.91 9.10 7.66
C ILE A 29 -8.31 9.61 6.35
N SER A 30 -7.52 10.68 6.43
CA SER A 30 -6.72 11.15 5.30
C SER A 30 -5.42 10.35 5.21
N PRO A 31 -4.96 9.94 4.01
CA PRO A 31 -3.62 9.40 3.81
C PRO A 31 -2.51 10.35 4.29
N ASP A 32 -2.78 11.66 4.32
CA ASP A 32 -1.80 12.68 4.70
C ASP A 32 -1.72 12.94 6.20
N ASN A 33 -2.65 12.41 7.01
CA ASN A 33 -2.60 12.54 8.46
C ASN A 33 -1.64 11.51 9.08
N LEU A 34 -1.31 11.66 10.37
CA LEU A 34 -0.34 10.78 11.06
C LEU A 34 -0.69 9.29 10.88
N THR A 35 -1.94 8.91 11.11
CA THR A 35 -2.39 7.52 10.96
C THR A 35 -2.27 7.02 9.52
N GLY A 36 -2.60 7.85 8.53
CA GLY A 36 -2.42 7.53 7.11
C GLY A 36 -0.96 7.33 6.73
N GLN A 37 -0.06 8.16 7.26
CA GLN A 37 1.38 8.03 7.07
C GLN A 37 1.93 6.75 7.73
N ASP A 38 1.44 6.39 8.91
CA ASP A 38 1.81 5.14 9.57
C ASP A 38 1.39 3.91 8.74
N LEU A 39 0.17 3.91 8.17
CA LEU A 39 -0.27 2.86 7.26
C LEU A 39 0.60 2.80 5.99
N ALA A 40 0.98 3.95 5.44
CA ALA A 40 1.86 4.01 4.27
C ALA A 40 3.25 3.42 4.56
N LEU A 41 3.79 3.66 5.76
CA LEU A 41 5.05 3.07 6.21
C LEU A 41 4.96 1.55 6.34
N VAL A 42 3.89 1.04 6.98
CA VAL A 42 3.69 -0.41 7.11
C VAL A 42 3.55 -1.07 5.74
N LEU A 43 2.75 -0.47 4.84
CA LEU A 43 2.57 -0.96 3.49
C LEU A 43 3.90 -1.02 2.71
N SER A 44 4.71 0.04 2.82
CA SER A 44 6.02 0.11 2.18
C SER A 44 6.98 -0.94 2.73
N HIS A 45 7.00 -1.14 4.05
CA HIS A 45 7.84 -2.14 4.70
C HIS A 45 7.43 -3.56 4.30
N ALA A 46 6.13 -3.87 4.29
CA ALA A 46 5.61 -5.17 3.87
C ALA A 46 5.98 -5.48 2.42
N PHE A 47 5.77 -4.51 1.53
CA PHE A 47 6.15 -4.64 0.13
C PHE A 47 7.65 -4.90 -0.06
N ASN A 48 8.50 -4.11 0.60
CA ASN A 48 9.95 -4.29 0.58
C ASN A 48 10.41 -5.62 1.22
N SER A 49 9.60 -6.21 2.09
CA SER A 49 9.85 -7.53 2.70
C SER A 49 9.36 -8.69 1.84
N GLY A 50 8.81 -8.42 0.64
CA GLY A 50 8.38 -9.43 -0.32
C GLY A 50 6.89 -9.71 -0.36
N MET A 51 6.07 -8.99 0.41
CA MET A 51 4.60 -9.06 0.30
C MET A 51 4.13 -8.18 -0.87
N THR A 52 4.20 -8.73 -2.09
CA THR A 52 3.94 -7.98 -3.32
C THR A 52 2.51 -8.06 -3.83
N GLU A 53 1.69 -8.93 -3.25
CA GLU A 53 0.31 -9.17 -3.68
C GLU A 53 -0.66 -8.15 -3.06
N GLU A 54 -1.52 -7.55 -3.90
CA GLU A 54 -2.45 -6.48 -3.47
C GLU A 54 -3.42 -6.96 -2.38
N ASN A 55 -3.91 -8.21 -2.47
CA ASN A 55 -4.82 -8.79 -1.50
C ASN A 55 -4.17 -9.04 -0.14
N GLU A 56 -2.90 -9.50 -0.11
CA GLU A 56 -2.14 -9.72 1.11
C GLU A 56 -1.91 -8.39 1.84
N LEU A 57 -1.54 -7.34 1.11
CA LEU A 57 -1.38 -5.99 1.65
C LEU A 57 -2.67 -5.41 2.20
N VAL A 58 -3.81 -5.61 1.52
CA VAL A 58 -5.13 -5.20 2.03
C VAL A 58 -5.46 -5.94 3.32
N VAL A 59 -5.23 -7.26 3.38
CA VAL A 59 -5.46 -8.07 4.57
C VAL A 59 -4.55 -7.63 5.71
N LEU A 60 -3.28 -7.37 5.44
CA LEU A 60 -2.33 -6.83 6.40
C LEU A 60 -2.88 -5.54 7.03
N LEU A 61 -3.20 -4.54 6.21
CA LEU A 61 -3.68 -3.28 6.74
C LEU A 61 -4.94 -3.47 7.58
N ARG A 62 -5.93 -4.24 7.11
CA ARG A 62 -7.16 -4.50 7.86
C ARG A 62 -6.89 -5.13 9.24
N ASN A 63 -5.86 -5.96 9.35
CA ASN A 63 -5.44 -6.58 10.62
C ASN A 63 -4.60 -5.66 11.52
N LEU A 64 -4.13 -4.50 11.04
CA LEU A 64 -3.51 -3.47 11.89
C LEU A 64 -4.54 -2.70 12.73
N SER A 65 -5.57 -3.39 13.20
CA SER A 65 -6.61 -2.83 14.06
C SER A 65 -6.44 -3.44 15.44
N ASP A 66 -5.66 -2.75 16.29
CA ASP A 66 -5.76 -2.74 17.74
C ASP A 66 -5.65 -1.28 18.20
#